data_AF-A0A5B8XPX0-F1
#
_entry.id   AF-A0A5B8XPX0-F1
#
_cell.length_a   1.000
_cell.length_b   1.000
_cell.length_c   1.000
_cell.angle_alpha   90.00
_cell.angle_beta   90.00
_cell.angle_gamma   90.00
#
_symmetry.space_group_name_H-M   'P 1'
#
loop_
_entity.id
_entity.type
_entity.pdbx_description
1 polymer ?
#
loop_
_entity_poly.entity_id
_entity_poly.type
_entity_poly.pdbx_seq_one_letter_code
_entity_poly.pdbx_strand_id
1 'polypeptide(L)'
;MISRKRGDYAEHLLRMGFVPGELAHSVHAFDVLERSNGRRLTDHFEVFAPPQIKDGTATFVLFTRGLRFRPVDVQQRWEHEPPPRPLSARSDIHNAFDEYAVMLYAADGTPIGYVPRYYSAAVANLMRAGKLPAIKLLRHNPLPAPVQERILVQLGIPVPNEWEFGTEDEFGTLTPNS
;
A
#
# COMPACT_ATOMS: atom_id res chain seq x y z
N MET A 1 16.26 6.53 -9.11
CA MET A 1 16.66 5.17 -8.67
C MET A 1 17.80 5.34 -7.70
N ILE A 2 17.65 4.93 -6.44
CA ILE A 2 18.79 4.86 -5.51
C ILE A 2 19.78 3.87 -6.09
N SER A 3 21.03 4.28 -6.27
CA SER A 3 22.08 3.40 -6.77
C SER A 3 22.26 2.22 -5.83
N ARG A 4 22.36 1.00 -6.36
CA ARG A 4 22.70 -0.22 -5.60
C ARG A 4 24.02 -0.08 -4.82
N LYS A 5 24.86 0.90 -5.18
CA LYS A 5 26.14 1.22 -4.53
C LYS A 5 26.02 2.25 -3.38
N ARG A 6 24.85 2.84 -3.13
CA ARG A 6 24.65 3.71 -1.96
C ARG A 6 24.51 2.84 -0.71
N GLY A 7 25.17 3.26 0.38
CA GLY A 7 25.19 2.52 1.65
C GLY A 7 23.82 2.33 2.31
N ASP A 8 22.80 3.11 1.94
CA ASP A 8 21.43 3.02 2.46
C ASP A 8 20.49 2.12 1.62
N TYR A 9 21.00 1.47 0.57
CA TYR A 9 20.18 0.62 -0.31
C TYR A 9 19.55 -0.57 0.43
N ALA A 10 20.29 -1.20 1.34
CA ALA A 10 19.77 -2.30 2.16
C ALA A 10 18.63 -1.83 3.08
N GLU A 11 18.79 -0.66 3.70
CA GLU A 11 17.76 -0.06 4.55
C GLU A 11 16.51 0.34 3.74
N HIS A 12 16.70 0.80 2.51
CA HIS A 12 15.60 1.07 1.59
C HIS A 12 14.81 -0.18 1.22
N LEU A 13 15.48 -1.30 0.90
CA LEU A 13 14.81 -2.57 0.59
C LEU A 13 14.08 -3.14 1.79
N LEU A 14 14.70 -3.05 2.96
CA LEU A 14 14.05 -3.35 4.23
C LEU A 14 12.76 -2.52 4.37
N ARG A 15 12.78 -1.20 4.14
CA ARG A 15 11.57 -0.33 4.18
C ARG A 15 10.45 -0.79 3.27
N MET A 16 10.80 -1.32 2.10
CA MET A 16 9.84 -1.91 1.17
C MET A 16 9.33 -3.29 1.61
N GLY A 17 9.80 -3.85 2.73
CA GLY A 17 9.36 -5.13 3.27
C GLY A 17 10.03 -6.34 2.63
N PHE A 18 11.19 -6.18 2.00
CA PHE A 18 12.03 -7.30 1.56
C PHE A 18 12.86 -7.82 2.74
N VAL A 19 13.02 -9.14 2.88
CA VAL A 19 13.84 -9.73 3.96
C VAL A 19 15.28 -9.97 3.51
N PRO A 20 16.28 -9.93 4.41
CA PRO A 20 17.68 -10.10 4.04
C PRO A 20 18.04 -11.36 3.24
N GLY A 21 17.29 -12.46 3.40
CA GLY A 21 17.47 -13.69 2.61
C GLY A 21 17.04 -13.56 1.14
N GLU A 22 16.12 -12.66 0.81
CA GLU A 22 15.68 -12.35 -0.56
C GLU A 22 16.68 -11.41 -1.27
N LEU A 23 17.55 -10.72 -0.51
CA LEU A 23 18.53 -9.75 -1.01
C LEU A 23 19.68 -10.40 -1.78
N ALA A 24 19.90 -11.71 -1.61
CA ALA A 24 21.07 -12.37 -2.19
C ALA A 24 20.98 -12.47 -3.72
N HIS A 25 19.80 -12.67 -4.33
CA HIS A 25 19.72 -12.91 -5.78
C HIS A 25 18.42 -12.49 -6.52
N SER A 26 17.38 -11.92 -5.88
CA SER A 26 16.04 -11.90 -6.53
C SER A 26 15.20 -10.63 -6.43
N VAL A 27 15.71 -9.50 -5.89
CA VAL A 27 14.96 -8.23 -5.93
C VAL A 27 15.28 -7.45 -7.20
N HIS A 28 14.36 -7.49 -8.18
CA HIS A 28 14.46 -6.73 -9.41
C HIS A 28 14.14 -5.25 -9.18
N ALA A 29 14.63 -4.38 -10.06
CA ALA A 29 14.38 -2.95 -9.97
C ALA A 29 12.87 -2.61 -10.04
N PHE A 30 12.09 -3.42 -10.77
CA PHE A 30 10.64 -3.28 -10.85
C PHE A 30 9.95 -3.59 -9.52
N ASP A 31 10.33 -4.65 -8.80
CA ASP A 31 9.75 -4.97 -7.48
C ASP A 31 9.91 -3.81 -6.49
N VAL A 32 11.07 -3.14 -6.52
CA VAL A 32 11.32 -1.96 -5.70
C VAL A 32 10.47 -0.77 -6.16
N LEU A 33 10.32 -0.57 -7.48
CA LEU A 33 9.49 0.50 -8.05
C LEU A 33 8.02 0.31 -7.72
N GLU A 34 7.51 -0.92 -7.81
CA GLU A 34 6.13 -1.29 -7.47
C GLU A 34 5.82 -1.02 -6.00
N ARG A 35 6.70 -1.46 -5.08
CA ARG A 35 6.50 -1.20 -3.65
C ARG A 35 6.66 0.28 -3.30
N SER A 36 7.64 0.96 -3.92
CA SER A 36 7.90 2.39 -3.67
C SER A 36 6.96 3.33 -4.42
N ASN A 37 6.11 2.80 -5.30
CA ASN A 37 5.20 3.58 -6.12
C ASN A 37 5.89 4.55 -7.10
N GLY A 38 7.11 4.26 -7.52
CA GLY A 38 7.78 4.87 -8.68
C GLY A 38 8.11 6.37 -8.65
N ARG A 39 7.77 7.15 -7.61
CA ARG A 39 7.82 8.63 -7.72
C ARG A 39 9.24 9.22 -7.84
N ARG A 40 9.51 9.84 -8.99
CA ARG A 40 10.57 10.84 -9.21
C ARG A 40 9.98 12.25 -9.02
N LEU A 41 10.84 13.20 -8.64
CA LEU A 41 10.49 14.56 -8.22
C LEU A 41 9.87 15.49 -9.29
N THR A 42 9.61 15.05 -10.53
CA THR A 42 9.02 15.91 -11.58
C THR A 42 8.13 15.17 -12.60
N ASP A 43 7.59 14.00 -12.28
CA ASP A 43 6.60 13.35 -13.16
C ASP A 43 5.64 12.50 -12.33
N HIS A 44 4.33 12.68 -12.54
CA HIS A 44 3.24 12.12 -11.72
C HIS A 44 3.00 10.62 -11.92
N PHE A 45 3.97 9.87 -12.44
CA PHE A 45 3.82 8.44 -12.68
C PHE A 45 4.04 7.63 -11.40
N GLU A 46 3.04 6.82 -11.07
CA GLU A 46 3.01 5.92 -9.92
C GLU A 46 2.91 4.49 -10.44
N VAL A 47 3.90 3.66 -10.12
CA VAL A 47 3.97 2.25 -10.57
C VAL A 47 3.49 1.35 -9.45
N PHE A 48 2.53 0.48 -9.72
CA PHE A 48 2.01 -0.46 -8.74
C PHE A 48 1.80 -1.84 -9.39
N ALA A 49 1.83 -2.89 -8.58
CA ALA A 49 1.54 -4.24 -9.04
C ALA A 49 0.03 -4.51 -8.99
N PRO A 50 -0.57 -5.31 -9.87
CA PRO A 50 -1.91 -5.84 -9.63
C PRO A 50 -1.92 -6.71 -8.36
N PRO A 51 -3.08 -6.86 -7.68
CA PRO A 51 -3.20 -7.78 -6.56
C PRO A 51 -2.92 -9.21 -6.99
N GLN A 52 -2.35 -9.99 -6.06
CA GLN A 52 -2.18 -11.43 -6.25
C GLN A 52 -3.51 -12.12 -5.94
N ILE A 53 -4.03 -12.91 -6.88
CA ILE A 53 -5.28 -13.67 -6.69
C ILE A 53 -4.91 -15.14 -6.45
N LYS A 54 -5.29 -15.67 -5.29
CA LYS A 54 -5.06 -17.07 -4.93
C LYS A 54 -6.17 -17.57 -4.03
N ASP A 55 -6.65 -18.79 -4.28
CA ASP A 55 -7.64 -19.48 -3.45
C ASP A 55 -8.88 -18.61 -3.14
N GLY A 56 -9.39 -17.89 -4.15
CA GLY A 56 -10.55 -17.00 -4.01
C GLY A 56 -10.31 -15.73 -3.18
N THR A 57 -9.05 -15.34 -2.94
CA THR A 57 -8.68 -14.13 -2.21
C THR A 57 -7.76 -13.25 -3.06
N ALA A 58 -8.13 -11.98 -3.22
CA ALA A 58 -7.24 -10.96 -3.76
C ALA A 58 -6.39 -10.38 -2.62
N THR A 59 -5.07 -10.36 -2.82
CA THR A 59 -4.08 -9.87 -1.86
C THR A 59 -3.36 -8.65 -2.40
N PHE A 60 -3.51 -7.53 -1.71
CA PHE A 60 -2.89 -6.25 -2.01
C PHE A 60 -1.78 -5.98 -1.00
N VAL A 61 -0.57 -5.66 -1.47
CA VAL A 61 0.52 -5.15 -0.63
C VAL A 61 0.69 -3.68 -0.92
N LEU A 62 0.50 -2.84 0.09
CA LEU A 62 0.39 -1.39 -0.11
C LEU A 62 0.93 -0.59 1.07
N PHE A 63 1.51 0.56 0.78
CA PHE A 63 1.69 1.61 1.77
C PHE A 63 0.40 2.41 1.91
N THR A 64 0.01 2.69 3.14
CA THR A 64 -1.17 3.52 3.40
C THR A 64 -0.91 4.96 2.94
N ARG A 65 -1.93 5.62 2.39
CA ARG A 65 -1.86 7.00 1.88
C ARG A 65 -2.50 8.01 2.81
N GLY A 66 -2.16 9.28 2.61
CA GLY A 66 -2.86 10.40 3.24
C GLY A 66 -2.53 10.68 4.71
N LEU A 67 -1.62 9.94 5.35
CA LEU A 67 -1.21 10.20 6.74
C LEU A 67 -0.69 11.64 6.92
N ARG A 68 0.08 12.16 5.96
CA ARG A 68 0.62 13.55 5.99
C ARG A 68 -0.43 14.66 6.02
N PHE A 69 -1.67 14.35 5.64
CA PHE A 69 -2.79 15.31 5.63
C PHE A 69 -3.64 15.21 6.89
N ARG A 70 -3.30 14.31 7.82
CA ARG A 70 -3.98 14.16 9.10
C ARG A 70 -3.46 15.18 10.12
N PRO A 71 -4.23 15.45 11.19
CA PRO A 71 -3.75 16.21 12.34
C PRO A 71 -2.38 15.70 12.83
N VAL A 72 -1.54 16.61 13.31
CA VAL A 72 -0.13 16.34 13.65
C VAL A 72 -0.01 15.25 14.73
N ASP A 73 -0.92 15.24 15.71
CA ASP A 73 -1.00 14.21 16.76
C ASP A 73 -1.23 12.80 16.19
N VAL A 74 -2.05 12.67 15.14
CA VAL A 74 -2.26 11.40 14.43
C VAL A 74 -1.00 10.99 13.67
N GLN A 75 -0.29 11.94 13.06
CA GLN A 75 0.98 11.65 12.37
C GLN A 75 2.04 11.15 13.35
N GLN A 76 2.16 11.82 14.50
CA GLN A 76 3.12 11.53 15.56
C GLN A 76 2.92 10.16 16.20
N ARG A 77 1.67 9.70 16.31
CA ARG A 77 1.37 8.35 16.84
C ARG A 77 2.15 7.23 16.15
N TRP A 78 2.38 7.36 14.84
CA TRP A 78 3.04 6.32 14.06
C TRP A 78 4.52 6.60 13.82
N GLU A 79 5.12 7.62 14.44
CA GLU A 79 6.54 7.96 14.24
C GLU A 79 7.49 6.95 14.88
N HIS A 80 7.08 6.33 15.99
CA HIS A 80 7.96 5.50 16.82
C HIS A 80 7.40 4.10 17.08
N GLU A 81 6.08 3.99 17.28
CA GLU A 81 5.41 2.73 17.61
C GLU A 81 4.48 2.27 16.48
N PRO A 82 4.34 0.95 16.28
CA PRO A 82 3.42 0.41 15.30
C PRO A 82 1.96 0.58 15.75
N PRO A 83 0.99 0.66 14.82
CA PRO A 83 -0.42 0.73 15.18
C PRO A 83 -0.88 -0.51 15.96
N PRO A 84 -1.71 -0.34 17.00
CA PRO A 84 -2.29 -1.47 17.72
C PRO A 84 -3.20 -2.29 16.81
N ARG A 85 -3.20 -3.62 17.04
CA ARG A 85 -3.95 -4.61 16.27
C ARG A 85 -5.19 -5.10 17.04
N PRO A 86 -6.24 -5.57 16.34
CA PRO A 86 -6.36 -5.76 14.89
C PRO A 86 -6.52 -4.44 14.11
N LEU A 87 -6.14 -4.47 12.84
CA LEU A 87 -6.39 -3.37 11.90
C LEU A 87 -7.75 -3.59 11.21
N SER A 88 -8.42 -2.51 10.82
CA SER A 88 -9.72 -2.57 10.14
C SER A 88 -9.81 -1.60 8.97
N ALA A 89 -10.72 -1.86 8.03
CA ALA A 89 -11.05 -0.96 6.92
C ALA A 89 -12.49 -0.49 7.03
N ARG A 90 -12.76 0.76 6.62
CA ARG A 90 -14.11 1.31 6.45
C ARG A 90 -14.16 2.15 5.18
N SER A 91 -15.24 2.00 4.41
CA SER A 91 -15.53 2.92 3.31
C SER A 91 -15.76 4.33 3.86
N ASP A 92 -15.15 5.32 3.21
CA ASP A 92 -15.30 6.74 3.49
C ASP A 92 -16.19 7.35 2.41
N ILE A 93 -17.49 7.03 2.46
CA ILE A 93 -18.48 7.40 1.44
C ILE A 93 -18.73 8.90 1.33
N HIS A 94 -18.20 9.70 2.27
CA HIS A 94 -18.31 11.15 2.29
C HIS A 94 -17.02 11.83 1.82
N ASN A 95 -16.05 11.07 1.31
CA ASN A 95 -14.83 11.63 0.78
C ASN A 95 -15.12 12.45 -0.48
N ALA A 96 -14.80 13.74 -0.44
CA ALA A 96 -15.06 14.66 -1.55
C ALA A 96 -14.17 14.45 -2.79
N PHE A 97 -13.13 13.61 -2.69
CA PHE A 97 -12.11 13.42 -3.72
C PHE A 97 -12.15 12.04 -4.37
N ASP A 98 -12.61 11.01 -3.65
CA ASP A 98 -12.65 9.62 -4.12
C ASP A 98 -13.87 8.91 -3.51
N GLU A 99 -14.91 8.64 -4.32
CA GLU A 99 -16.13 7.96 -3.89
C GLU A 99 -15.90 6.51 -3.41
N TYR A 100 -14.75 5.93 -3.77
CA TYR A 100 -14.31 4.60 -3.38
C TYR A 100 -13.29 4.64 -2.24
N ALA A 101 -13.05 5.79 -1.60
CA ALA A 101 -12.06 5.91 -0.54
C ALA A 101 -12.28 4.86 0.56
N VAL A 102 -11.21 4.13 0.90
CA VAL A 102 -11.22 3.14 1.99
C VAL A 102 -10.19 3.55 3.03
N MET A 103 -10.65 3.97 4.20
CA MET A 103 -9.79 4.33 5.33
C MET A 103 -9.44 3.07 6.12
N LEU A 104 -8.18 2.96 6.52
CA LEU A 104 -7.69 1.96 7.45
C LEU A 104 -7.54 2.55 8.85
N TYR A 105 -7.85 1.75 9.86
CA TYR A 105 -7.82 2.12 11.27
C TYR A 105 -7.04 1.10 12.09
N ALA A 106 -6.37 1.60 13.13
CA ALA A 106 -5.83 0.81 14.22
C ALA A 106 -6.95 0.31 15.16
N ALA A 107 -6.61 -0.59 16.08
CA ALA A 107 -7.58 -1.18 17.02
C ALA A 107 -8.25 -0.14 17.92
N ASP A 108 -7.55 0.94 18.25
CA ASP A 108 -8.07 2.04 19.07
C ASP A 108 -8.88 3.08 18.26
N GLY A 109 -9.15 2.80 16.98
CA GLY A 109 -9.90 3.67 16.10
C GLY A 109 -9.09 4.83 15.51
N THR A 110 -7.79 4.93 15.79
CA THR A 110 -6.95 5.94 15.16
C THR A 110 -6.74 5.61 13.68
N PRO A 111 -6.93 6.56 12.74
CA PRO A 111 -6.67 6.31 11.33
C PRO A 111 -5.17 6.10 11.07
N ILE A 112 -4.85 5.07 10.28
CA ILE A 112 -3.47 4.78 9.86
C ILE A 112 -3.22 5.25 8.41
N GLY A 113 -4.28 5.49 7.64
CA GLY A 113 -4.23 6.02 6.28
C GLY A 113 -5.20 5.30 5.33
N TYR A 114 -5.26 5.74 4.09
CA TYR A 114 -6.15 5.19 3.07
C TYR A 114 -5.50 4.07 2.26
N VAL A 115 -6.34 3.17 1.73
CA VAL A 115 -6.00 2.36 0.55
C VAL A 115 -5.68 3.32 -0.61
N PRO A 116 -4.58 3.13 -1.36
CA PRO A 116 -4.25 3.95 -2.52
C PRO A 116 -5.38 3.95 -3.56
N ARG A 117 -5.54 5.08 -4.26
CA ARG A 117 -6.62 5.27 -5.23
C ARG A 117 -6.66 4.18 -6.31
N TYR A 118 -5.51 3.75 -6.81
CA TYR A 118 -5.43 2.67 -7.80
C TYR A 118 -5.95 1.31 -7.30
N TYR A 119 -6.17 1.11 -6.00
CA TYR A 119 -6.83 -0.08 -5.45
C TYR A 119 -8.21 0.22 -4.82
N SER A 120 -8.54 1.49 -4.55
CA SER A 120 -9.67 1.85 -3.69
C SER A 120 -10.99 1.38 -4.29
N ALA A 121 -11.21 1.57 -5.60
CA ALA A 121 -12.39 1.09 -6.32
C ALA A 121 -12.62 -0.41 -6.17
N ALA A 122 -11.60 -1.23 -6.45
CA ALA A 122 -11.67 -2.68 -6.32
C ALA A 122 -12.02 -3.12 -4.89
N VAL A 123 -11.31 -2.58 -3.89
CA VAL A 123 -11.53 -2.93 -2.48
C VAL A 123 -12.90 -2.47 -2.01
N ALA A 124 -13.31 -1.24 -2.33
CA ALA A 124 -14.60 -0.69 -1.93
C ALA A 124 -15.77 -1.46 -2.52
N ASN A 125 -15.69 -1.85 -3.80
CA ASN A 125 -16.75 -2.62 -4.45
C ASN A 125 -16.89 -4.02 -3.83
N LEU A 126 -15.80 -4.68 -3.51
CA LEU A 126 -15.84 -5.95 -2.78
C LEU A 126 -16.43 -5.78 -1.37
N MET A 127 -16.09 -4.70 -0.66
CA MET A 127 -16.69 -4.38 0.64
C MET A 127 -18.20 -4.11 0.55
N ARG A 128 -18.65 -3.39 -0.48
CA ARG A 128 -20.08 -3.15 -0.76
C ARG A 128 -20.83 -4.45 -1.07
N ALA A 129 -20.17 -5.41 -1.71
CA ALA A 129 -20.67 -6.77 -1.92
C ALA A 129 -20.63 -7.66 -0.64
N GLY A 130 -20.36 -7.07 0.53
CA GLY A 130 -20.35 -7.75 1.83
C GLY A 130 -19.08 -8.53 2.13
N LYS A 131 -18.01 -8.35 1.35
CA LYS A 131 -16.72 -9.01 1.62
C LYS A 131 -15.94 -8.23 2.66
N LEU A 132 -15.41 -8.92 3.66
CA LEU A 132 -14.65 -8.30 4.74
C LEU A 132 -13.14 -8.45 4.49
N PRO A 133 -12.37 -7.34 4.45
CA PRO A 133 -10.94 -7.41 4.30
C PRO A 133 -10.26 -7.86 5.61
N ALA A 134 -9.29 -8.75 5.48
CA ALA A 134 -8.32 -9.08 6.51
C ALA A 134 -7.05 -8.25 6.30
N ILE A 135 -6.61 -7.50 7.31
CA ILE A 135 -5.47 -6.60 7.21
C ILE A 135 -4.36 -7.05 8.14
N LYS A 136 -3.17 -7.26 7.59
CA LYS A 136 -1.95 -7.59 8.32
C LYS A 136 -0.94 -6.44 8.19
N LEU A 137 -0.42 -5.98 9.32
CA LEU A 137 0.75 -5.10 9.32
C LEU A 137 1.96 -5.93 8.85
N LEU A 138 2.54 -5.57 7.71
CA LEU A 138 3.76 -6.19 7.21
C LEU A 138 4.98 -5.46 7.77
N ARG A 139 4.94 -4.12 7.75
CA ARG A 139 6.03 -3.29 8.25
C ARG A 139 5.55 -1.96 8.80
N HIS A 140 6.18 -1.54 9.89
CA HIS A 140 6.15 -0.18 10.38
C HIS A 140 7.56 0.41 10.22
N ASN A 141 7.65 1.56 9.56
CA ASN A 141 8.89 2.25 9.29
C ASN A 141 8.92 3.54 10.11
N PRO A 142 9.49 3.52 11.34
CA PRO A 142 9.56 4.71 12.20
C PRO A 142 10.45 5.80 11.58
N LEU A 143 10.51 6.96 12.25
CA LEU A 143 11.49 7.98 11.89
C LEU A 143 12.91 7.39 11.84
N PRO A 144 13.74 7.80 10.86
CA PRO A 144 13.56 8.93 9.93
C PRO A 144 12.90 8.58 8.58
N ALA A 145 12.25 7.41 8.43
CA ALA A 145 11.64 7.03 7.16
C ALA A 145 10.55 8.04 6.71
N PRO A 146 10.31 8.25 5.40
CA PRO A 146 9.26 9.16 4.92
C PRO A 146 7.87 8.76 5.42
N VAL A 147 7.00 9.75 5.71
CA VAL A 147 5.62 9.51 6.22
C VAL A 147 4.76 8.66 5.28
N GLN A 148 5.01 8.71 3.98
CA GLN A 148 4.30 7.92 2.97
C GLN A 148 4.71 6.44 2.93
N GLU A 149 5.83 6.08 3.58
CA GLU A 149 6.32 4.72 3.73
C GLU A 149 6.10 4.20 5.16
N ARG A 150 5.44 4.97 6.03
CA ARG A 150 5.34 4.70 7.48
C ARG A 150 4.71 3.35 7.78
N ILE A 151 3.67 2.97 7.04
CA ILE A 151 2.85 1.79 7.31
C ILE A 151 2.66 0.99 6.03
N LEU A 152 3.26 -0.20 5.98
CA LEU A 152 3.08 -1.20 4.93
C LEU A 152 2.15 -2.30 5.44
N VAL A 153 1.07 -2.54 4.71
CA VAL A 153 0.09 -3.58 5.04
C VAL A 153 -0.10 -4.56 3.88
N GLN A 154 -0.55 -5.75 4.24
CA GLN A 154 -1.17 -6.69 3.34
C GLN A 154 -2.68 -6.68 3.62
N LEU A 155 -3.47 -6.39 2.60
CA LEU A 155 -4.93 -6.47 2.64
C LEU A 155 -5.35 -7.68 1.80
N GLY A 156 -5.96 -8.67 2.44
CA GLY A 156 -6.59 -9.81 1.76
C GLY A 156 -8.11 -9.64 1.79
N ILE A 157 -8.79 -9.84 0.67
CA ILE A 157 -10.25 -9.77 0.60
C ILE A 157 -10.80 -10.88 -0.30
N PRO A 158 -11.86 -11.59 0.12
CA PRO A 158 -12.46 -12.63 -0.72
C PRO A 158 -13.03 -12.05 -2.02
N VAL A 159 -12.83 -12.74 -3.12
CA VAL A 159 -13.32 -12.38 -4.45
C VAL A 159 -14.21 -13.48 -5.03
N PRO A 160 -15.18 -13.15 -5.91
CA PRO A 160 -15.92 -14.18 -6.63
C PRO A 160 -15.00 -14.96 -7.58
N ASN A 161 -15.49 -16.11 -8.05
CA ASN A 161 -14.81 -16.87 -9.11
C ASN A 161 -14.66 -15.98 -10.34
N GLU A 162 -13.54 -16.12 -11.06
CA GLU A 162 -13.24 -15.37 -12.28
C GLU A 162 -13.21 -13.85 -12.08
N TRP A 163 -13.04 -13.38 -10.83
CA TRP A 163 -12.82 -11.98 -10.58
C TRP A 163 -11.48 -11.53 -11.15
N GLU A 164 -11.49 -10.43 -11.89
CA GLU A 164 -10.30 -9.78 -12.39
C GLU A 164 -10.16 -8.39 -11.77
N PHE A 165 -8.90 -8.01 -11.54
CA PHE A 165 -8.60 -6.66 -11.09
C PHE A 165 -8.68 -5.69 -12.27
N GLY A 166 -9.77 -4.93 -12.32
CA GLY A 166 -9.88 -3.80 -13.24
C GLY A 166 -9.13 -2.58 -12.71
N THR A 167 -8.39 -1.92 -13.59
CA THR A 167 -7.91 -0.56 -13.35
C THR A 167 -8.89 0.43 -13.96
N GLU A 168 -9.15 1.56 -13.28
CA GLU A 168 -9.85 2.68 -13.92
C GLU A 168 -9.09 3.15 -15.17
N ASP A 169 -9.80 3.74 -16.13
CA ASP A 169 -9.24 4.23 -17.41
C ASP A 169 -8.05 5.20 -17.25
N GLU A 170 -7.84 5.73 -16.04
CA GLU A 170 -6.71 6.60 -15.69
C GLU A 170 -5.35 5.88 -15.56
N PHE A 171 -5.31 4.55 -15.53
CA PHE A 171 -4.06 3.78 -15.42
C PHE A 171 -3.74 3.00 -16.70
N GLY A 172 -2.55 3.22 -17.25
CA GLY A 172 -2.03 2.48 -18.40
C GLY A 172 -1.07 1.37 -18.01
N THR A 173 -1.03 0.30 -18.81
CA THR A 173 -0.07 -0.81 -18.65
C THR A 173 1.30 -0.40 -19.17
N LEU A 174 2.34 -0.58 -18.36
CA LEU A 174 3.73 -0.43 -18.81
C LEU A 174 4.20 -1.74 -19.46
N THR A 175 4.29 -1.75 -20.79
CA THR A 175 4.95 -2.85 -21.51
C THR A 175 6.45 -2.59 -21.61
N PRO A 176 7.34 -3.55 -21.29
CA PRO A 176 8.75 -3.41 -21.60
C PRO A 176 8.90 -3.23 -23.12
N ASN A 177 9.58 -2.17 -23.56
CA ASN A 177 9.96 -2.05 -24.96
C ASN A 177 10.92 -3.20 -25.29
N SER A 178 10.56 -4.02 -26.28
CA SER A 178 11.34 -5.13 -26.84
C SER A 178 12.72 -4.72 -27.33
#